data_AF-A0A257M6B0-F1
#
_entry.id   AF-A0A257M6B0-F1
#
_cell.length_a   1.000
_cell.length_b   1.000
_cell.length_c   1.000
_cell.angle_alpha   90.00
_cell.angle_beta   90.00
_cell.angle_gamma   90.00
#
_symmetry.space_group_name_H-M   'P 1'
#
loop_
_entity.id
_entity.type
_entity.pdbx_description
1 polymer ?
#
loop_
_entity_poly.entity_id
_entity_poly.type
_entity_poly.pdbx_seq_one_letter_code
_entity_poly.pdbx_strand_id
1 'polypeptide(L)'
;MSTKTNVNSAKGKRYSDKEKAEIIAFVEKVNAEKGRGGQSAASAKFKISQLTISSWLKSGKGSVSIKGGSVKGGLGSKLAKLSSLASQIDKAEKELGKLKSQFEALKKSL
;
A
#
# COMPACT_ATOMS: atom_id res chain seq x y z
N MET A 1 41.78 -28.48 20.64
CA MET A 1 41.07 -27.19 20.52
C MET A 1 41.89 -26.22 19.70
N SER A 2 41.33 -25.62 18.65
CA SER A 2 41.98 -24.49 17.96
C SER A 2 40.91 -23.56 17.40
N THR A 3 40.77 -22.40 18.03
CA THR A 3 39.85 -21.32 17.68
C THR A 3 40.37 -20.58 16.45
N LYS A 4 39.68 -20.70 15.31
CA LYS A 4 39.88 -19.81 14.16
C LYS A 4 38.83 -18.71 14.16
N THR A 5 39.21 -17.58 14.75
CA THR A 5 38.55 -16.30 14.59
C THR A 5 38.78 -15.76 13.18
N ASN A 6 37.66 -15.51 12.49
CA ASN A 6 37.36 -14.28 11.73
C ASN A 6 38.02 -14.07 10.36
N VAL A 7 37.24 -14.13 9.26
CA VAL A 7 37.16 -13.08 8.22
C VAL A 7 35.85 -13.24 7.41
N ASN A 8 34.81 -12.45 7.70
CA ASN A 8 33.77 -12.15 6.69
C ASN A 8 33.09 -10.80 6.91
N SER A 9 33.89 -9.78 7.19
CA SER A 9 33.46 -8.40 7.37
C SER A 9 33.05 -7.70 6.06
N ALA A 10 32.85 -8.45 4.97
CA ALA A 10 32.46 -7.96 3.65
C ALA A 10 31.24 -8.71 3.05
N LYS A 11 30.56 -9.56 3.84
CA LYS A 11 29.29 -10.16 3.44
C LYS A 11 28.18 -9.47 4.22
N GLY A 12 27.31 -8.77 3.50
CA GLY A 12 26.20 -7.98 4.06
C GLY A 12 25.48 -8.71 5.20
N LYS A 13 25.16 -7.96 6.25
CA LYS A 13 24.44 -8.45 7.44
C LYS A 13 23.25 -9.29 6.99
N ARG A 14 23.27 -10.58 7.32
CA ARG A 14 22.15 -11.48 7.07
C ARG A 14 21.15 -11.28 8.20
N TYR A 15 19.99 -10.74 7.85
CA TYR A 15 18.88 -10.62 8.78
C TYR A 15 18.25 -11.99 9.01
N SER A 16 18.05 -12.34 10.26
CA SER A 16 17.23 -13.49 10.63
C SER A 16 15.78 -13.28 10.19
N ASP A 17 15.03 -14.36 10.00
CA ASP A 17 13.64 -14.24 9.56
C ASP A 17 12.76 -13.56 10.60
N LYS A 18 13.14 -13.66 11.88
CA LYS A 18 12.52 -12.92 12.98
C LYS A 18 12.75 -11.42 12.87
N GLU A 19 14.00 -10.98 12.67
CA GLU A 19 14.31 -9.56 12.47
C GLU A 19 13.58 -8.99 11.24
N LYS A 20 13.55 -9.74 10.13
CA LYS A 20 12.79 -9.32 8.93
C LYS A 20 11.30 -9.13 9.23
N ALA A 21 10.69 -10.04 9.97
CA ALA A 21 9.28 -9.95 10.35
C ALA A 21 9.00 -8.72 11.22
N GLU A 22 9.87 -8.43 12.20
CA GLU A 22 9.77 -7.23 13.05
C GLU A 22 9.87 -5.93 12.23
N ILE A 23 10.78 -5.89 11.26
CA ILE A 23 10.96 -4.74 10.37
C ILE A 23 9.73 -4.55 9.47
N ILE A 24 9.17 -5.64 8.92
CA ILE A 24 7.95 -5.58 8.10
C ILE A 24 6.76 -5.10 8.94
N ALA A 25 6.57 -5.64 10.14
CA ALA A 25 5.49 -5.22 11.05
C ALA A 25 5.60 -3.73 11.42
N PHE A 26 6.82 -3.22 11.64
CA PHE A 26 7.05 -1.80 11.87
C PHE A 26 6.66 -0.95 10.64
N VAL A 27 7.02 -1.37 9.43
CA VAL A 27 6.63 -0.69 8.19
C VAL A 27 5.11 -0.64 8.04
N GLU A 28 4.41 -1.73 8.34
CA GLU A 28 2.95 -1.80 8.26
C GLU A 28 2.27 -0.91 9.29
N LYS A 29 2.76 -0.89 10.54
CA LYS A 29 2.29 0.03 11.58
C LYS A 29 2.45 1.49 11.16
N VAL A 30 3.62 1.87 10.66
CA VAL A 30 3.86 3.25 10.21
C VAL A 30 3.02 3.59 8.98
N ASN A 31 2.79 2.63 8.08
CA ASN A 31 1.92 2.88 6.93
C ASN A 31 0.43 3.01 7.33
N ALA A 32 -0.01 2.29 8.35
CA ALA A 32 -1.36 2.44 8.90
C ALA A 32 -1.55 3.81 9.57
N GLU A 33 -0.54 4.31 10.28
CA GLU A 33 -0.61 5.60 11.00
C GLU A 33 -0.38 6.82 10.08
N LYS A 34 0.56 6.73 9.13
CA LYS A 34 1.04 7.88 8.34
C LYS A 34 0.85 7.72 6.83
N GLY A 35 0.19 6.66 6.38
CA GLY A 35 0.00 6.37 4.97
C GLY A 35 1.27 5.85 4.29
N ARG A 36 1.92 6.66 3.44
CA ARG A 36 3.10 6.23 2.66
C ARG A 36 4.38 6.76 3.31
N GLY A 37 5.12 5.91 4.01
CA GLY A 37 6.39 6.32 4.64
C GLY A 37 7.10 5.27 5.49
N GLY A 38 6.50 4.10 5.69
CA GLY A 38 7.05 3.07 6.57
C GLY A 38 8.43 2.57 6.15
N GLN A 39 8.75 2.51 4.85
CA GLN A 39 10.08 2.10 4.37
C GLN A 39 11.18 3.09 4.78
N SER A 40 10.92 4.40 4.67
CA SER A 40 11.86 5.45 5.08
C SER A 40 12.05 5.47 6.60
N ALA A 41 10.95 5.31 7.35
CA ALA A 41 11.00 5.23 8.81
C ALA A 41 11.78 3.99 9.29
N ALA A 42 11.55 2.84 8.65
CA ALA A 42 12.25 1.60 8.96
C ALA A 42 13.73 1.68 8.59
N SER A 43 14.05 2.31 7.46
CA SER A 43 15.43 2.56 7.06
C SER A 43 16.17 3.43 8.08
N ALA A 44 15.52 4.50 8.56
CA ALA A 44 16.10 5.38 9.58
C ALA A 44 16.34 4.66 10.92
N LYS A 45 15.38 3.83 11.37
CA LYS A 45 15.41 3.11 12.66
C LYS A 45 16.39 1.94 12.65
N PHE A 46 16.33 1.09 11.63
CA PHE A 46 17.10 -0.16 11.57
C PHE A 46 18.40 -0.03 10.77
N LYS A 47 18.68 1.15 10.20
CA LYS A 47 19.86 1.43 9.35
C LYS A 47 19.98 0.44 8.18
N ILE A 48 18.85 0.08 7.61
CA ILE A 48 18.73 -0.84 6.47
C ILE A 48 18.40 -0.02 5.24
N SER A 49 18.93 -0.40 4.08
CA SER A 49 18.53 0.21 2.82
C SER A 49 17.02 0.04 2.60
N GLN A 50 16.35 1.11 2.21
CA GLN A 50 14.94 1.07 1.79
C GLN A 50 14.72 0.03 0.68
N LEU A 51 15.72 -0.19 -0.19
CA LEU A 51 15.66 -1.19 -1.24
C LEU A 51 15.57 -2.61 -0.69
N THR A 52 16.34 -2.92 0.36
CA THR A 52 16.30 -4.23 1.02
C THR A 52 14.93 -4.47 1.67
N ILE A 53 14.39 -3.47 2.35
CA ILE A 53 13.05 -3.52 2.95
C ILE A 53 11.98 -3.71 1.86
N SER A 54 12.11 -3.00 0.73
CA SER A 54 11.20 -3.12 -0.41
C SER A 54 11.21 -4.53 -1.01
N SER A 55 12.38 -5.18 -1.05
CA SER A 55 12.52 -6.56 -1.51
C SER A 55 11.76 -7.51 -0.59
N TRP A 56 11.90 -7.36 0.74
CA TRP A 56 11.19 -8.24 1.69
C TRP A 56 9.69 -7.99 1.69
N LEU A 57 9.25 -6.74 1.59
CA LEU A 57 7.83 -6.41 1.50
C LEU A 57 7.18 -7.02 0.25
N LYS A 58 7.91 -7.01 -0.88
CA LYS A 58 7.48 -7.61 -2.16
C LYS A 58 7.57 -9.14 -2.18
N SER A 59 8.45 -9.73 -1.36
CA SER A 59 8.54 -11.18 -1.19
C SER A 59 7.50 -11.72 -0.19
N GLY A 60 7.15 -10.97 0.85
CA GLY A 60 6.17 -11.36 1.87
C GLY A 60 4.71 -11.15 1.45
N LYS A 61 4.43 -10.12 0.64
CA LYS A 61 3.17 -9.98 -0.10
C LYS A 61 3.43 -10.48 -1.51
N GLY A 62 3.03 -11.73 -1.80
CA GLY A 62 3.23 -12.42 -3.08
C GLY A 62 3.40 -11.45 -4.25
N SER A 63 4.62 -11.41 -4.80
CA SER A 63 5.07 -10.68 -5.97
C SER A 63 4.00 -9.80 -6.66
N VAL A 64 3.89 -8.54 -6.26
CA VAL A 64 3.37 -7.51 -7.17
C VAL A 64 4.56 -6.71 -7.69
N SER A 65 5.15 -7.24 -8.76
CA SER A 65 6.11 -6.57 -9.63
C SER A 65 5.46 -5.36 -10.30
N ILE A 66 5.59 -4.18 -9.69
CA ILE A 66 5.49 -2.91 -10.43
C ILE A 66 6.87 -2.63 -11.04
N LYS A 67 7.22 -3.37 -12.09
CA LYS A 67 8.20 -2.92 -13.09
C LYS A 67 7.37 -2.36 -14.23
N GLY A 68 7.68 -1.15 -14.69
CA GLY A 68 6.93 -0.39 -15.71
C GLY A 68 6.54 -1.23 -16.93
N GLY A 69 5.36 -1.83 -16.84
CA GLY A 69 4.78 -2.72 -17.81
C GLY A 69 3.33 -2.92 -17.37
N SER A 70 2.41 -2.64 -18.27
CA SER A 70 0.97 -2.85 -18.16
C SER A 70 0.63 -4.13 -17.36
N VAL A 71 0.33 -3.97 -16.07
CA VAL A 71 -0.20 -5.08 -15.25
C VAL A 71 -1.64 -5.31 -15.71
N LYS A 72 -1.77 -6.16 -16.72
CA LYS A 72 -3.05 -6.66 -17.23
C LYS A 72 -3.72 -7.44 -16.10
N GLY A 73 -4.60 -6.75 -15.37
CA GLY A 73 -5.57 -7.36 -14.47
C GLY A 73 -5.16 -7.33 -13.00
N GLY A 74 -5.92 -6.59 -12.20
CA GLY A 74 -5.94 -6.78 -10.75
C GLY A 74 -6.27 -5.49 -10.03
N LEU A 75 -5.24 -4.69 -9.73
CA LEU A 75 -5.39 -3.54 -8.86
C LEU A 75 -5.71 -2.25 -9.63
N GLY A 76 -4.99 -1.96 -10.72
CA GLY A 76 -5.24 -0.76 -11.53
C GLY A 76 -6.63 -0.77 -12.17
N SER A 77 -7.08 -1.94 -12.65
CA SER A 77 -8.42 -2.10 -13.21
C SER A 77 -9.53 -1.98 -12.14
N LYS A 78 -9.30 -2.50 -10.92
CA LYS A 78 -10.24 -2.32 -9.79
C LYS A 78 -10.30 -0.86 -9.34
N LEU A 79 -9.15 -0.18 -9.27
CA LEU A 79 -9.09 1.24 -8.87
C LEU A 79 -9.76 2.14 -9.91
N ALA A 80 -9.54 1.87 -11.20
CA ALA A 80 -10.24 2.56 -12.28
C ALA A 80 -11.76 2.33 -12.21
N LYS A 81 -12.20 1.09 -11.95
CA LYS A 81 -13.63 0.78 -11.73
C LYS A 81 -14.20 1.50 -10.52
N LEU A 82 -13.48 1.57 -9.40
CA LEU A 82 -13.91 2.32 -8.21
C LEU A 82 -14.07 3.81 -8.49
N SER A 83 -13.10 4.42 -9.19
CA SER A 83 -13.18 5.83 -9.57
C SER A 83 -14.35 6.13 -10.51
N SER A 84 -14.62 5.22 -11.45
CA SER A 84 -15.77 5.32 -12.34
C SER A 84 -17.10 5.21 -11.58
N LEU A 85 -17.21 4.23 -10.66
CA LEU A 85 -18.38 4.06 -9.80
C LEU A 85 -18.64 5.28 -8.91
N ALA A 86 -17.58 5.85 -8.30
CA ALA A 86 -17.72 7.08 -7.51
C ALA A 86 -18.30 8.23 -8.34
N SER A 87 -17.82 8.41 -9.56
CA SER A 87 -18.32 9.45 -10.47
C SER A 87 -19.77 9.20 -10.91
N GLN A 88 -20.19 7.94 -11.02
CA GLN A 88 -21.59 7.57 -11.31
C GLN A 88 -22.50 7.84 -10.12
N ILE A 89 -22.04 7.55 -8.90
CA ILE A 89 -22.78 7.83 -7.66
C ILE A 89 -23.02 9.35 -7.55
N ASP A 90 -22.00 10.18 -7.71
CA ASP A 90 -22.14 11.64 -7.64
C ASP A 90 -23.17 12.20 -8.65
N LYS A 91 -23.22 11.63 -9.85
CA LYS A 91 -24.20 12.01 -10.87
C LYS A 91 -25.61 11.58 -10.49
N ALA A 92 -25.77 10.32 -10.07
CA ALA A 92 -27.05 9.77 -9.65
C ALA A 92 -27.62 10.54 -8.45
N GLU A 93 -26.80 10.88 -7.46
CA GLU A 93 -27.22 11.67 -6.30
C GLU A 93 -27.71 13.07 -6.68
N LYS A 94 -27.02 13.75 -7.60
CA LYS A 94 -27.46 15.06 -8.12
C LYS A 94 -28.80 14.96 -8.84
N GLU A 95 -28.99 13.91 -9.64
CA GLU A 95 -30.23 13.69 -10.36
C GLU A 95 -31.38 13.32 -9.42
N LEU A 96 -31.12 12.48 -8.43
CA LEU A 96 -32.07 12.16 -7.36
C LEU A 96 -32.47 13.42 -6.58
N GLY A 97 -31.52 14.32 -6.30
CA GLY A 97 -31.79 15.63 -5.70
C GLY A 97 -32.74 16.49 -6.53
N LYS A 98 -32.52 16.56 -7.86
CA LYS A 98 -33.43 17.28 -8.78
C LYS A 98 -34.82 16.67 -8.79
N LEU A 99 -34.93 15.35 -8.93
CA LEU A 99 -36.20 14.64 -8.96
C LEU A 99 -36.98 14.81 -7.65
N LYS A 100 -36.29 14.74 -6.50
CA LYS A 100 -36.89 15.04 -5.19
C LYS A 100 -37.39 16.48 -5.10
N SER A 101 -36.62 17.45 -5.59
CA SER A 101 -37.06 18.84 -5.61
C SER A 101 -38.28 19.05 -6.51
N GLN A 102 -38.33 18.40 -7.67
CA GLN A 102 -39.50 18.44 -8.57
C GLN A 102 -40.72 17.76 -7.93
N PHE A 103 -40.53 16.61 -7.28
CA PHE A 103 -41.59 15.91 -6.57
C PHE A 103 -42.17 16.77 -5.44
N GLU A 104 -41.31 17.36 -4.60
CA GLU A 104 -41.77 18.23 -3.51
C GLU A 104 -42.45 19.51 -4.03
N ALA A 105 -41.98 20.08 -5.14
CA ALA A 105 -42.63 21.22 -5.78
C ALA A 105 -44.04 20.85 -6.28
N LEU A 106 -44.17 19.72 -6.98
CA LEU A 106 -45.46 19.22 -7.46
C LEU A 106 -46.39 18.83 -6.32
N LYS A 107 -45.85 18.19 -5.26
CA LYS A 107 -46.60 17.84 -4.05
C LYS A 107 -47.16 19.06 -3.33
N LYS A 108 -46.42 20.18 -3.31
CA LYS A 108 -46.90 21.45 -2.71
C LYS A 108 -47.91 22.18 -3.58
N SER A 109 -47.95 21.89 -4.88
CA SER A 109 -48.93 22.46 -5.81
C SER A 109 -50.25 21.67 -5.88
N LEU A 110 -50.31 20.52 -5.21
CA LEU A 110 -51.49 19.69 -4.96
C LEU A 110 -52.07 20.03 -3.57
#